data_AF-A0A285B0M5-F1
#
_entry.id   AF-A0A285B0M5-F1
#
_cell.length_a   1.000
_cell.length_b   1.000
_cell.length_c   1.000
_cell.angle_alpha   90.00
_cell.angle_beta   90.00
_cell.angle_gamma   90.00
#
_symmetry.space_group_name_H-M   'P 1'
#
loop_
_entity.id
_entity.type
_entity.pdbx_description
1 polymer ?
#
loop_
_entity_poly.entity_id
_entity_poly.type
_entity_poly.pdbx_seq_one_letter_code
_entity_poly.pdbx_strand_id
1 'polypeptide(L)'
;MSQYHTFTASDAVAYAQQFGGIENPSELVSAQEVGDGNLNLVFKIFDTEGVSRIIVKQALPYVRCVGESWPLTLDRARLEAQTLVAHYQHCPQHTVQIVHFDPELAVMVMEDLSDHRIWRGELINNVYYPRAAGQLGEYLAQALFHTSDFYLHPHEKKAQVAQFINPEMCEITEDLFFNDPYQVHERNSYPAALEADVAALRDDTQLKLAVAALKHRFFSHAEALLHGDIHSGSIFVAEGSFKAIDAEFGFFGPIGFDIGTAIGNLLLNYCGLPGHLGIRDAAAAREQRLSDIQQFWTTFAERFQALAAEKSRDAALAWPGYASAFLKKVWADAVGFCGTELIRRSVGLSHVADIDTIQDEAMRHECLRHAITLGKALILIADRLDNVEELIARIRQYG
;
A
#
# COMPACT_ATOMS: atom_id res chain seq x y z
N MET A 1 15.92 -30.63 8.70
CA MET A 1 14.87 -30.41 9.71
C MET A 1 14.53 -28.93 9.63
N SER A 2 13.25 -28.58 9.51
CA SER A 2 12.84 -27.17 9.48
C SER A 2 13.29 -26.50 10.77
N GLN A 3 14.19 -25.50 10.70
CA GLN A 3 14.64 -24.71 11.86
C GLN A 3 13.56 -23.74 12.36
N TYR A 4 12.50 -23.53 11.57
CA TYR A 4 11.42 -22.61 11.90
C TYR A 4 10.79 -22.93 13.26
N HIS A 5 10.67 -21.89 14.07
CA HIS A 5 9.89 -21.86 15.29
C HIS A 5 9.38 -20.44 15.52
N THR A 6 8.21 -20.31 16.12
CA THR A 6 7.63 -19.01 16.45
C THR A 6 8.40 -18.38 17.61
N PHE A 7 8.85 -17.15 17.43
CA PHE A 7 9.62 -16.41 18.41
C PHE A 7 8.77 -16.02 19.62
N THR A 8 9.34 -16.20 20.80
CA THR A 8 8.93 -15.51 22.02
C THR A 8 9.62 -14.14 22.11
N ALA A 9 9.21 -13.31 23.08
CA ALA A 9 9.92 -12.06 23.38
C ALA A 9 11.41 -12.29 23.69
N SER A 10 11.75 -13.39 24.39
CA SER A 10 13.14 -13.74 24.69
C SER A 10 13.93 -14.13 23.44
N ASP A 11 13.31 -14.87 22.51
CA ASP A 11 13.95 -15.22 21.23
C ASP A 11 14.20 -13.97 20.40
N ALA A 12 13.25 -13.04 20.35
CA ALA A 12 13.40 -11.77 19.64
C ALA A 12 14.54 -10.91 20.20
N VAL A 13 14.71 -10.83 21.53
CA VAL A 13 15.86 -10.16 22.15
C VAL A 13 17.17 -10.83 21.73
N ALA A 14 17.29 -12.15 21.91
CA ALA A 14 18.50 -12.89 21.57
C ALA A 14 18.87 -12.73 20.08
N TYR A 15 17.86 -12.74 19.21
CA TYR A 15 18.05 -12.56 17.78
C TYR A 15 18.52 -11.14 17.43
N ALA A 16 17.91 -10.11 18.03
CA ALA A 16 18.33 -8.72 17.86
C ALA A 16 19.75 -8.47 18.41
N GLN A 17 20.14 -9.14 19.49
CA GLN A 17 21.51 -9.06 20.02
C GLN A 17 22.54 -9.59 19.01
N GLN A 18 22.18 -10.61 18.23
CA GLN A 18 23.08 -11.22 17.25
C GLN A 18 23.10 -10.46 15.92
N PHE A 19 21.94 -9.99 15.44
CA PHE A 19 21.77 -9.50 14.07
C PHE A 19 21.32 -8.04 13.96
N GLY A 20 21.12 -7.35 15.08
CA GLY A 20 20.60 -5.98 15.09
C GLY A 20 21.59 -4.89 14.68
N GLY A 21 22.87 -5.22 14.50
CA GLY A 21 23.87 -4.25 14.04
C GLY A 21 24.11 -3.08 15.01
N ILE A 22 23.79 -3.25 16.30
CA ILE A 22 24.00 -2.27 17.37
C ILE A 22 25.39 -2.47 17.99
N GLU A 23 26.09 -1.39 18.35
CA GLU A 23 27.46 -1.43 18.89
C GLU A 23 27.58 -2.22 20.20
N ASN A 24 26.60 -2.08 21.11
CA ASN A 24 26.54 -2.78 22.40
C ASN A 24 25.29 -3.68 22.48
N PRO A 25 25.26 -4.85 21.82
CA PRO A 25 24.05 -5.66 21.77
C PRO A 25 23.56 -6.12 23.14
N SER A 26 24.45 -6.30 24.11
CA SER A 26 24.08 -6.67 25.49
C SER A 26 23.18 -5.66 26.20
N GLU A 27 23.07 -4.43 25.69
CA GLU A 27 22.13 -3.44 26.22
C GLU A 27 20.68 -3.75 25.84
N LEU A 28 20.43 -4.55 24.80
CA LEU A 28 19.09 -5.03 24.45
C LEU A 28 18.63 -6.07 25.47
N VAL A 29 17.66 -5.73 26.30
CA VAL A 29 17.30 -6.54 27.48
C VAL A 29 15.86 -7.03 27.51
N SER A 30 14.97 -6.42 26.74
CA SER A 30 13.56 -6.81 26.74
C SER A 30 12.90 -6.57 25.39
N ALA A 31 11.80 -7.28 25.14
CA ALA A 31 11.00 -7.10 23.95
C ALA A 31 9.52 -6.99 24.31
N GLN A 32 8.79 -6.19 23.54
CA GLN A 32 7.33 -6.09 23.59
C GLN A 32 6.78 -6.42 22.21
N GLU A 33 5.86 -7.38 22.14
CA GLU A 33 5.08 -7.61 20.93
C GLU A 33 4.03 -6.50 20.79
N VAL A 34 4.02 -5.84 19.62
CA VAL A 34 3.18 -4.66 19.35
C VAL A 34 2.40 -4.78 18.04
N GLY A 35 2.43 -5.93 17.38
CA GLY A 35 1.75 -6.13 16.10
C GLY A 35 0.24 -6.03 16.27
N ASP A 36 -0.32 -4.92 15.80
CA ASP A 36 -1.75 -4.73 15.52
C ASP A 36 -2.13 -5.21 14.10
N GLY A 37 -1.13 -5.60 13.31
CA GLY A 37 -1.27 -6.08 11.94
C GLY A 37 -1.87 -7.48 11.79
N ASN A 38 -2.44 -7.73 10.60
CA ASN A 38 -3.23 -8.92 10.30
C ASN A 38 -2.43 -10.20 10.06
N LEU A 39 -1.10 -10.13 9.90
CA LEU A 39 -0.29 -11.22 9.30
C LEU A 39 0.92 -11.68 10.12
N ASN A 40 1.60 -10.79 10.85
CA ASN A 40 2.96 -11.02 11.35
C ASN A 40 3.09 -10.70 12.85
N LEU A 41 4.11 -11.25 13.52
CA LEU A 41 4.55 -10.82 14.85
C LEU A 41 5.53 -9.67 14.70
N VAL A 42 5.39 -8.63 15.52
CA VAL A 42 6.29 -7.46 15.51
C VAL A 42 6.74 -7.19 16.93
N PHE A 43 8.03 -7.32 17.19
CA PHE A 43 8.64 -7.08 18.48
C PHE A 43 9.45 -5.78 18.46
N LYS A 44 9.12 -4.87 19.36
CA LYS A 44 10.00 -3.77 19.75
C LYS A 44 11.04 -4.29 20.71
N ILE A 45 12.32 -4.01 20.45
CA ILE A 45 13.42 -4.42 21.32
C ILE A 45 13.95 -3.20 22.07
N PHE A 46 13.93 -3.27 23.38
CA PHE A 46 14.28 -2.18 24.28
C PHE A 46 15.65 -2.39 24.91
N ASP A 47 16.37 -1.28 25.05
CA ASP A 47 17.62 -1.24 25.79
C ASP A 47 17.41 -1.18 27.32
N THR A 48 18.49 -1.08 28.08
CA THR A 48 18.48 -0.96 29.55
C THR A 48 17.83 0.33 30.06
N GLU A 49 17.69 1.36 29.22
CA GLU A 49 17.03 2.63 29.54
C GLU A 49 15.52 2.60 29.19
N GLY A 50 15.04 1.49 28.62
CA GLY A 50 13.65 1.34 28.20
C GLY A 50 13.35 2.05 26.87
N VAL A 51 14.37 2.34 26.06
CA VAL A 51 14.23 2.95 24.74
C VAL A 51 14.19 1.86 23.68
N SER A 52 13.19 1.91 22.79
CA SER A 52 13.13 1.00 21.63
C SER A 52 14.26 1.34 20.67
N ARG A 53 15.07 0.34 20.29
CA ARG A 53 16.24 0.54 19.43
C ARG A 53 16.09 -0.10 18.07
N ILE A 54 15.38 -1.22 18.00
CA ILE A 54 15.25 -2.00 16.77
C ILE A 54 13.98 -2.84 16.80
N ILE A 55 13.50 -3.23 15.61
CA ILE A 55 12.32 -4.07 15.45
C ILE A 55 12.72 -5.45 14.94
N VAL A 56 12.10 -6.48 15.48
CA VAL A 56 12.15 -7.85 14.95
C VAL A 56 10.76 -8.23 14.47
N LYS A 57 10.62 -8.51 13.18
CA LYS A 57 9.36 -8.94 12.55
C LYS A 57 9.48 -10.39 12.10
N GLN A 58 8.49 -11.23 12.44
CA GLN A 58 8.44 -12.63 12.03
C GLN A 58 7.11 -12.95 11.33
N ALA A 59 7.20 -13.62 10.19
CA ALA A 59 6.03 -14.18 9.53
C ALA A 59 5.56 -15.49 10.18
N LEU A 60 4.24 -15.63 10.31
CA LEU A 60 3.57 -16.85 10.74
C LEU A 60 3.10 -17.67 9.53
N PRO A 61 2.99 -19.01 9.63
CA PRO A 61 2.58 -19.86 8.50
C PRO A 61 1.07 -19.80 8.20
N TYR A 62 0.38 -18.78 8.70
CA TYR A 62 -1.06 -18.53 8.56
C TYR A 62 -1.37 -17.03 8.69
N VAL A 63 -2.57 -16.63 8.26
CA VAL A 63 -3.10 -15.26 8.44
C VAL A 63 -3.44 -15.03 9.91
N ARG A 64 -2.70 -14.17 10.61
CA ARG A 64 -2.83 -13.96 12.07
C ARG A 64 -4.25 -13.57 12.50
N CYS A 65 -4.94 -12.70 11.76
CA CYS A 65 -6.29 -12.24 12.14
C CYS A 65 -7.40 -13.28 11.93
N VAL A 66 -7.16 -14.31 11.11
CA VAL A 66 -8.11 -15.42 10.87
C VAL A 66 -7.73 -16.66 11.69
N GLY A 67 -6.43 -16.89 11.88
CA GLY A 67 -5.86 -18.05 12.56
C GLY A 67 -5.41 -19.15 11.59
N GLU A 68 -5.07 -20.31 12.15
CA GLU A 68 -4.50 -21.46 11.42
C GLU A 68 -5.41 -22.02 10.32
N SER A 69 -6.69 -21.67 10.31
CA SER A 69 -7.65 -22.04 9.26
C SER A 69 -7.35 -21.41 7.90
N TRP A 70 -6.49 -20.39 7.84
CA TRP A 70 -6.03 -19.79 6.59
C TRP A 70 -4.49 -19.83 6.51
N PRO A 71 -3.91 -20.94 5.99
CA PRO A 71 -2.48 -21.07 5.77
C PRO A 71 -1.94 -19.99 4.84
N LEU A 72 -0.73 -19.50 5.12
CA LEU A 72 -0.06 -18.50 4.29
C LEU A 72 1.45 -18.77 4.24
N THR A 73 2.02 -18.67 3.03
CA THR A 73 3.44 -18.97 2.79
C THR A 73 4.35 -18.08 3.62
N LEU A 74 5.39 -18.66 4.21
CA LEU A 74 6.46 -17.92 4.91
C LEU A 74 7.38 -17.16 3.93
N ASP A 75 7.40 -17.55 2.66
CA ASP A 75 8.24 -16.90 1.63
C ASP A 75 7.88 -15.42 1.42
N ARG A 76 6.68 -14.99 1.83
CA ARG A 76 6.30 -13.57 1.84
C ARG A 76 7.25 -12.70 2.67
N ALA A 77 7.89 -13.24 3.72
CA ALA A 77 8.89 -12.52 4.50
C ALA A 77 10.16 -12.24 3.69
N ARG A 78 10.56 -13.18 2.82
CA ARG A 78 11.66 -12.98 1.86
C ARG A 78 11.29 -11.90 0.86
N LEU A 79 10.09 -11.95 0.31
CA LEU A 79 9.59 -10.99 -0.67
C LEU A 79 9.50 -9.58 -0.07
N GLU A 80 8.99 -9.45 1.15
CA GLU A 80 8.99 -8.19 1.90
C GLU A 80 10.41 -7.64 2.07
N ALA A 81 11.31 -8.44 2.66
CA ALA A 81 12.67 -7.99 2.94
C ALA A 81 13.40 -7.59 1.65
N GLN A 82 13.28 -8.38 0.57
CA GLN A 82 13.94 -8.09 -0.70
C GLN A 82 13.34 -6.87 -1.41
N THR A 83 12.01 -6.68 -1.33
CA THR A 83 11.34 -5.50 -1.90
C THR A 83 11.77 -4.23 -1.18
N LEU A 84 11.75 -4.25 0.16
CA LEU A 84 12.19 -3.11 0.97
C LEU A 84 13.67 -2.80 0.77
N VAL A 85 14.55 -3.81 0.67
CA VAL A 85 15.97 -3.61 0.34
C VAL A 85 16.13 -2.97 -1.05
N ALA A 86 15.40 -3.45 -2.06
CA ALA A 86 15.45 -2.89 -3.41
C ALA A 86 14.96 -1.43 -3.44
N HIS A 87 13.86 -1.12 -2.74
CA HIS A 87 13.34 0.24 -2.65
C HIS A 87 14.29 1.16 -1.87
N TYR A 88 14.87 0.68 -0.78
CA TYR A 88 15.82 1.42 0.05
C TYR A 88 17.09 1.80 -0.71
N GLN A 89 17.57 0.98 -1.66
CA GLN A 89 18.73 1.31 -2.51
C GLN A 89 18.53 2.60 -3.31
N HIS A 90 17.28 2.93 -3.66
CA HIS A 90 16.95 4.10 -4.49
C HIS A 90 16.30 5.24 -3.70
N CYS A 91 15.68 4.94 -2.56
CA CYS A 91 15.00 5.93 -1.72
C CYS A 91 15.16 5.63 -0.22
N PRO A 92 16.39 5.66 0.33
CA PRO A 92 16.65 5.28 1.73
C PRO A 92 15.96 6.23 2.74
N GLN A 93 15.74 7.48 2.34
CA GLN A 93 15.07 8.48 3.18
C GLN A 93 13.58 8.18 3.40
N HIS A 94 12.94 7.39 2.54
CA HIS A 94 11.49 7.13 2.57
C HIS A 94 11.11 5.65 2.65
N THR A 95 12.11 4.77 2.80
CA THR A 95 11.90 3.34 2.94
C THR A 95 12.46 2.90 4.28
N VAL A 96 11.77 2.00 4.98
CA VAL A 96 12.30 1.37 6.18
C VAL A 96 13.58 0.59 5.86
N GLN A 97 14.60 0.72 6.71
CA GLN A 97 15.83 -0.03 6.57
C GLN A 97 15.69 -1.45 7.11
N ILE A 98 15.93 -2.44 6.24
CA ILE A 98 16.15 -3.83 6.65
C ILE A 98 17.63 -4.00 7.03
N VAL A 99 17.89 -4.37 8.27
CA VAL A 99 19.23 -4.64 8.82
C VAL A 99 19.65 -6.08 8.57
N HIS A 100 18.72 -7.01 8.77
CA HIS A 100 18.97 -8.44 8.56
C HIS A 100 17.69 -9.17 8.14
N PHE A 101 17.84 -10.26 7.38
CA PHE A 101 16.75 -11.16 7.06
C PHE A 101 17.26 -12.61 7.01
N ASP A 102 16.49 -13.51 7.61
CA ASP A 102 16.75 -14.95 7.63
C ASP A 102 15.54 -15.71 7.04
N PRO A 103 15.72 -16.36 5.87
CA PRO A 103 14.64 -17.09 5.22
C PRO A 103 14.26 -18.40 5.93
N GLU A 104 15.15 -19.00 6.73
CA GLU A 104 14.83 -20.27 7.42
C GLU A 104 13.89 -20.04 8.61
N LEU A 105 14.00 -18.87 9.26
CA LEU A 105 13.15 -18.47 10.38
C LEU A 105 12.00 -17.54 9.96
N ALA A 106 12.03 -17.04 8.71
CA ALA A 106 11.14 -16.00 8.20
C ALA A 106 11.11 -14.75 9.10
N VAL A 107 12.29 -14.36 9.58
CA VAL A 107 12.51 -13.24 10.50
C VAL A 107 13.33 -12.17 9.82
N MET A 108 12.95 -10.91 10.03
CA MET A 108 13.77 -9.75 9.68
C MET A 108 13.98 -8.83 10.87
N VAL A 109 15.12 -8.16 10.86
CA VAL A 109 15.47 -7.09 11.79
C VAL A 109 15.49 -5.79 11.00
N MET A 110 14.81 -4.76 11.50
CA MET A 110 14.63 -3.49 10.79
C MET A 110 14.72 -2.29 11.73
N GLU A 111 14.97 -1.09 11.17
CA GLU A 111 15.04 0.14 11.95
C GLU A 111 13.76 0.39 12.78
N ASP A 112 13.91 0.99 13.96
CA ASP A 112 12.79 1.41 14.78
C ASP A 112 12.23 2.75 14.32
N LEU A 113 10.91 2.82 14.17
CA LEU A 113 10.17 4.03 13.78
C LEU A 113 9.19 4.46 14.90
N SER A 114 9.54 4.22 16.17
CA SER A 114 8.65 4.53 17.31
C SER A 114 8.38 6.02 17.51
N ASP A 115 9.20 6.89 16.90
CA ASP A 115 9.02 8.34 16.83
C ASP A 115 8.05 8.77 15.71
N HIS A 116 7.59 7.83 14.88
CA HIS A 116 6.57 8.05 13.85
C HIS A 116 5.19 7.53 14.28
N ARG A 117 4.17 7.92 13.52
CA ARG A 117 2.78 7.48 13.65
C ARG A 117 2.29 6.85 12.35
N ILE A 118 1.42 5.84 12.42
CA ILE A 118 0.77 5.28 11.23
C ILE A 118 -0.12 6.35 10.60
N TRP A 119 0.10 6.64 9.33
CA TRP A 119 -0.52 7.79 8.65
C TRP A 119 -2.04 7.72 8.63
N ARG A 120 -2.62 6.51 8.51
CA ARG A 120 -4.08 6.30 8.60
C ARG A 120 -4.67 6.87 9.89
N GLY A 121 -4.06 6.59 11.03
CA GLY A 121 -4.54 7.08 12.32
C GLY A 121 -4.47 8.61 12.39
N GLU A 122 -3.38 9.19 11.92
CA GLU A 122 -3.23 10.64 11.85
C GLU A 122 -4.24 11.31 10.91
N LEU A 123 -4.54 10.71 9.76
CA LEU A 123 -5.55 11.18 8.83
C LEU A 123 -6.96 11.17 9.45
N ILE A 124 -7.31 10.10 10.17
CA ILE A 124 -8.59 10.01 10.91
C ILE A 124 -8.68 11.08 11.99
N ASN A 125 -7.57 11.30 12.72
CA ASN A 125 -7.47 12.34 13.74
C ASN A 125 -7.33 13.77 13.18
N ASN A 126 -7.39 13.92 11.85
CA ASN A 126 -7.24 15.19 11.14
C ASN A 126 -5.91 15.92 11.47
N VAL A 127 -4.84 15.15 11.70
CA VAL A 127 -3.49 15.67 11.87
C VAL A 127 -2.80 15.76 10.51
N TYR A 128 -2.36 16.97 10.16
CA TYR A 128 -1.82 17.26 8.83
C TYR A 128 -0.29 17.22 8.80
N TYR A 129 0.25 16.46 7.84
CA TYR A 129 1.67 16.34 7.56
C TYR A 129 1.98 16.90 6.17
N PRO A 130 2.39 18.18 6.04
CA PRO A 130 2.47 18.87 4.74
C PRO A 130 3.44 18.29 3.71
N ARG A 131 4.37 17.43 4.15
CA ARG A 131 5.36 16.79 3.28
C ARG A 131 4.98 15.36 2.85
N ALA A 132 4.01 14.73 3.51
CA ALA A 132 3.76 13.30 3.35
C ALA A 132 3.36 12.92 1.92
N ALA A 133 2.44 13.66 1.30
CA ALA A 133 1.98 13.38 -0.06
C ALA A 133 3.10 13.56 -1.12
N GLY A 134 3.90 14.61 -1.00
CA GLY A 134 5.08 14.80 -1.85
C GLY A 134 6.14 13.72 -1.63
N GLN A 135 6.39 13.33 -0.38
CA GLN A 135 7.36 12.27 -0.06
C GLN A 135 6.93 10.89 -0.59
N LEU A 136 5.63 10.59 -0.54
CA LEU A 136 5.06 9.41 -1.20
C LEU A 136 5.29 9.44 -2.72
N GLY A 137 5.12 10.61 -3.35
CA GLY A 137 5.40 10.82 -4.78
C GLY A 137 6.86 10.57 -5.15
N GLU A 138 7.79 11.13 -4.36
CA GLU A 138 9.22 10.91 -4.54
C GLU A 138 9.60 9.43 -4.34
N TYR A 139 9.07 8.80 -3.28
CA TYR A 139 9.31 7.38 -2.98
C TYR A 139 8.92 6.48 -4.15
N LEU A 140 7.68 6.58 -4.63
CA LEU A 140 7.19 5.74 -5.72
C LEU A 140 7.90 6.08 -7.04
N ALA A 141 8.20 7.35 -7.32
CA ALA A 141 8.94 7.70 -8.53
C ALA A 141 10.34 7.07 -8.54
N GLN A 142 11.04 7.10 -7.41
CA GLN A 142 12.37 6.53 -7.28
C GLN A 142 12.34 5.00 -7.37
N ALA A 143 11.50 4.33 -6.57
CA ALA A 143 11.43 2.87 -6.54
C ALA A 143 10.95 2.30 -7.88
N LEU A 144 9.84 2.81 -8.43
CA LEU A 144 9.23 2.26 -9.63
C LEU A 144 10.03 2.59 -10.90
N PHE A 145 10.67 3.76 -10.98
CA PHE A 145 11.54 4.06 -12.12
C PHE A 145 12.75 3.14 -12.17
N HIS A 146 13.50 3.02 -11.06
CA HIS A 146 14.76 2.28 -11.04
C HIS A 146 14.60 0.77 -11.13
N THR A 147 13.38 0.26 -10.91
CA THR A 147 13.05 -1.17 -11.10
C THR A 147 12.33 -1.44 -12.42
N SER A 148 12.10 -0.42 -13.26
CA SER A 148 11.43 -0.57 -14.56
C SER A 148 12.38 -0.84 -15.72
N ASP A 149 11.80 -1.18 -16.88
CA ASP A 149 12.52 -1.33 -18.15
C ASP A 149 13.20 -0.02 -18.63
N PHE A 150 12.85 1.15 -18.07
CA PHE A 150 13.58 2.39 -18.38
C PHE A 150 15.03 2.35 -17.85
N TYR A 151 15.26 1.70 -16.71
CA TYR A 151 16.55 1.74 -16.01
C TYR A 151 17.28 0.39 -16.00
N LEU A 152 16.56 -0.71 -15.77
CA LEU A 152 17.15 -2.04 -15.70
C LEU A 152 17.49 -2.57 -17.09
N HIS A 153 18.59 -3.30 -17.20
CA HIS A 153 18.87 -4.04 -18.43
C HIS A 153 17.83 -5.18 -18.60
N PRO A 154 17.33 -5.48 -19.82
CA PRO A 154 16.24 -6.45 -20.00
C PRO A 154 16.51 -7.87 -19.46
N HIS A 155 17.77 -8.31 -19.38
CA HIS A 155 18.13 -9.59 -18.75
C HIS A 155 18.03 -9.53 -17.22
N GLU A 156 18.49 -8.44 -16.62
CA GLU A 156 18.42 -8.20 -15.18
C GLU A 156 16.95 -8.10 -14.76
N LYS A 157 16.15 -7.30 -15.49
CA LYS A 157 14.72 -7.17 -15.25
C LYS A 157 14.00 -8.52 -15.31
N LYS A 158 14.27 -9.36 -16.32
CA LYS A 158 13.66 -10.70 -16.42
C LYS A 158 14.08 -11.64 -15.28
N ALA A 159 15.34 -11.55 -14.83
CA ALA A 159 15.80 -12.32 -13.68
C ALA A 159 15.11 -11.85 -12.38
N GLN A 160 14.95 -10.54 -12.19
CA GLN A 160 14.21 -9.99 -11.05
C GLN A 160 12.73 -10.37 -11.11
N VAL A 161 12.07 -10.32 -12.28
CA VAL A 161 10.70 -10.83 -12.44
C VAL A 161 10.58 -12.27 -11.93
N ALA A 162 11.54 -13.15 -12.26
CA ALA A 162 11.54 -14.53 -11.78
C ALA A 162 11.77 -14.63 -10.25
N GLN A 163 12.64 -13.79 -9.69
CA GLN A 163 12.95 -13.77 -8.26
C GLN A 163 11.77 -13.29 -7.38
N PHE A 164 10.97 -12.38 -7.92
CA PHE A 164 9.84 -11.73 -7.23
C PHE A 164 8.48 -12.30 -7.67
N ILE A 165 8.44 -13.52 -8.19
CA ILE A 165 7.17 -14.26 -8.34
C ILE A 165 6.58 -14.49 -6.94
N ASN A 166 5.35 -14.01 -6.74
CA ASN A 166 4.67 -13.98 -5.43
C ASN A 166 3.20 -14.45 -5.55
N PRO A 167 2.96 -15.71 -5.95
CA PRO A 167 1.65 -16.14 -6.43
C PRO A 167 0.59 -16.14 -5.32
N GLU A 168 0.91 -16.57 -4.10
CA GLU A 168 -0.05 -16.63 -3.00
C GLU A 168 -0.51 -15.24 -2.55
N MET A 169 0.40 -14.26 -2.50
CA MET A 169 0.03 -12.88 -2.14
C MET A 169 -0.69 -12.19 -3.29
N CYS A 170 -0.28 -12.45 -4.55
CA CYS A 170 -1.02 -11.96 -5.72
C CYS A 170 -2.43 -12.52 -5.78
N GLU A 171 -2.65 -13.81 -5.48
CA GLU A 171 -3.98 -14.44 -5.46
C GLU A 171 -4.93 -13.73 -4.47
N ILE A 172 -4.43 -13.35 -3.28
CA ILE A 172 -5.22 -12.56 -2.32
C ILE A 172 -5.68 -11.24 -2.95
N THR A 173 -4.78 -10.51 -3.61
CA THR A 173 -5.15 -9.27 -4.31
C THR A 173 -6.10 -9.54 -5.47
N GLU A 174 -5.86 -10.59 -6.25
CA GLU A 174 -6.66 -11.00 -7.41
C GLU A 174 -8.11 -11.30 -7.04
N ASP A 175 -8.33 -11.92 -5.89
CA ASP A 175 -9.64 -12.20 -5.33
C ASP A 175 -10.29 -10.96 -4.74
N LEU A 176 -9.60 -10.30 -3.80
CA LEU A 176 -10.21 -9.26 -2.99
C LEU A 176 -10.45 -7.96 -3.77
N PHE A 177 -9.62 -7.64 -4.78
CA PHE A 177 -9.80 -6.42 -5.57
C PHE A 177 -10.72 -6.62 -6.77
N PHE A 178 -10.70 -7.79 -7.40
CA PHE A 178 -11.25 -7.95 -8.75
C PHE A 178 -12.33 -9.02 -8.88
N ASN A 179 -12.50 -9.93 -7.90
CA ASN A 179 -13.53 -10.97 -7.95
C ASN A 179 -14.61 -10.70 -6.91
N ASP A 180 -14.24 -10.77 -5.63
CA ASP A 180 -15.18 -10.89 -4.51
C ASP A 180 -16.22 -9.78 -4.48
N PRO A 181 -15.87 -8.47 -4.57
CA PRO A 181 -16.85 -7.39 -4.52
C PRO A 181 -17.92 -7.42 -5.64
N TYR A 182 -17.67 -8.16 -6.72
CA TYR A 182 -18.51 -8.17 -7.93
C TYR A 182 -19.27 -9.50 -8.09
N GLN A 183 -19.24 -10.36 -7.07
CA GLN A 183 -20.01 -11.61 -7.02
C GLN A 183 -20.60 -11.84 -5.62
N VAL A 184 -21.45 -12.85 -5.48
CA VAL A 184 -21.87 -13.31 -4.15
C VAL A 184 -20.73 -14.17 -3.61
N HIS A 185 -20.01 -13.67 -2.61
CA HIS A 185 -18.87 -14.34 -2.01
C HIS A 185 -18.93 -14.26 -0.48
N GLU A 186 -18.50 -15.32 0.21
CA GLU A 186 -18.58 -15.42 1.67
C GLU A 186 -17.65 -14.44 2.40
N ARG A 187 -16.58 -13.99 1.74
CA ARG A 187 -15.63 -13.02 2.29
C ARG A 187 -16.15 -11.59 2.25
N ASN A 188 -17.19 -11.30 1.47
CA ASN A 188 -17.77 -9.96 1.45
C ASN A 188 -18.49 -9.68 2.78
N SER A 189 -18.21 -8.52 3.36
CA SER A 189 -18.75 -8.10 4.64
C SER A 189 -19.24 -6.66 4.51
N TYR A 190 -20.53 -6.43 4.70
CA TYR A 190 -21.10 -5.09 4.69
C TYR A 190 -22.47 -5.08 5.40
N PRO A 191 -22.90 -3.93 5.96
CA PRO A 191 -24.23 -3.78 6.54
C PRO A 191 -25.34 -4.15 5.56
N ALA A 192 -26.35 -4.89 6.03
CA ALA A 192 -27.49 -5.33 5.20
C ALA A 192 -28.23 -4.16 4.51
N ALA A 193 -28.17 -2.95 5.08
CA ALA A 193 -28.73 -1.73 4.49
C ALA A 193 -28.06 -1.29 3.17
N LEU A 194 -26.88 -1.83 2.84
CA LEU A 194 -26.13 -1.56 1.61
C LEU A 194 -26.33 -2.64 0.55
N GLU A 195 -27.14 -3.68 0.81
CA GLU A 195 -27.30 -4.80 -0.12
C GLU A 195 -27.74 -4.36 -1.52
N ALA A 196 -28.59 -3.35 -1.63
CA ALA A 196 -29.00 -2.80 -2.93
C ALA A 196 -27.82 -2.12 -3.67
N ASP A 197 -26.98 -1.38 -2.93
CA ASP A 197 -25.78 -0.73 -3.47
C ASP A 197 -24.77 -1.77 -3.96
N VAL A 198 -24.54 -2.85 -3.20
CA VAL A 198 -23.63 -3.94 -3.56
C VAL A 198 -24.19 -4.80 -4.70
N ALA A 199 -25.49 -5.11 -4.70
CA ALA A 199 -26.14 -5.80 -5.81
C ALA A 199 -25.94 -5.05 -7.14
N ALA A 200 -26.02 -3.72 -7.11
CA ALA A 200 -25.77 -2.88 -8.28
C ALA A 200 -24.33 -2.94 -8.80
N LEU A 201 -23.34 -3.37 -8.00
CA LEU A 201 -21.99 -3.68 -8.49
C LEU A 201 -21.95 -5.04 -9.21
N ARG A 202 -22.66 -6.03 -8.65
CA ARG A 202 -22.72 -7.40 -9.19
C ARG A 202 -23.50 -7.47 -10.50
N ASP A 203 -24.51 -6.62 -10.68
CA ASP A 203 -25.38 -6.65 -11.86
C ASP A 203 -24.89 -5.72 -12.98
N ASP A 204 -23.88 -4.88 -12.72
CA ASP A 204 -23.33 -3.96 -13.71
C ASP A 204 -22.31 -4.62 -14.63
N THR A 205 -22.75 -4.93 -15.85
CA THR A 205 -21.91 -5.56 -16.88
C THR A 205 -20.75 -4.65 -17.31
N GLN A 206 -20.95 -3.34 -17.41
CA GLN A 206 -19.89 -2.42 -17.84
C GLN A 206 -18.79 -2.33 -16.78
N LEU A 207 -19.18 -2.27 -15.51
CA LEU A 207 -18.25 -2.29 -14.38
C LEU A 207 -17.43 -3.58 -14.39
N LYS A 208 -18.09 -4.75 -14.52
CA LYS A 208 -17.40 -6.04 -14.56
C LYS A 208 -16.40 -6.17 -15.71
N LEU A 209 -16.72 -5.64 -16.89
CA LEU A 209 -15.79 -5.61 -18.02
C LEU A 209 -14.57 -4.72 -17.73
N ALA A 210 -14.78 -3.55 -17.12
CA ALA A 210 -13.69 -2.65 -16.74
C ALA A 210 -12.79 -3.26 -15.65
N VAL A 211 -13.39 -3.90 -14.63
CA VAL A 211 -12.66 -4.62 -13.57
C VAL A 211 -11.87 -5.81 -14.15
N ALA A 212 -12.46 -6.56 -15.07
CA ALA A 212 -11.76 -7.66 -15.75
C ALA A 212 -10.55 -7.16 -16.55
N ALA A 213 -10.66 -5.98 -17.18
CA ALA A 213 -9.52 -5.36 -17.85
C ALA A 213 -8.41 -4.97 -16.86
N LEU A 214 -8.75 -4.37 -15.71
CA LEU A 214 -7.79 -4.06 -14.64
C LEU A 214 -7.12 -5.32 -14.09
N LYS A 215 -7.89 -6.38 -13.85
CA LYS A 215 -7.35 -7.69 -13.41
C LYS A 215 -6.37 -8.25 -14.44
N HIS A 216 -6.69 -8.18 -15.72
CA HIS A 216 -5.78 -8.64 -16.77
C HIS A 216 -4.48 -7.82 -16.82
N ARG A 217 -4.54 -6.51 -16.58
CA ARG A 217 -3.34 -5.66 -16.44
C ARG A 217 -2.52 -6.10 -15.23
N PHE A 218 -3.15 -6.35 -14.08
CA PHE A 218 -2.49 -6.88 -12.88
C PHE A 218 -1.77 -8.21 -13.16
N PHE A 219 -2.39 -9.13 -13.91
CA PHE A 219 -1.79 -10.40 -14.28
C PHE A 219 -0.58 -10.31 -15.21
N SER A 220 -0.58 -9.35 -16.13
CA SER A 220 0.27 -9.42 -17.33
C SER A 220 1.29 -8.30 -17.45
N HIS A 221 1.08 -7.17 -16.78
CA HIS A 221 1.93 -5.99 -16.90
C HIS A 221 3.02 -6.00 -15.83
N ALA A 222 4.11 -6.72 -16.06
CA ALA A 222 5.28 -6.69 -15.20
C ALA A 222 6.12 -5.42 -15.46
N GLU A 223 5.70 -4.25 -14.98
CA GLU A 223 6.29 -2.95 -15.36
C GLU A 223 7.44 -2.52 -14.44
N ALA A 224 7.27 -2.68 -13.14
CA ALA A 224 8.26 -2.35 -12.11
C ALA A 224 8.04 -3.24 -10.88
N LEU A 225 9.03 -3.30 -9.99
CA LEU A 225 8.85 -3.94 -8.68
C LEU A 225 7.97 -3.03 -7.82
N LEU A 226 6.75 -3.49 -7.55
CA LEU A 226 5.78 -2.77 -6.74
C LEU A 226 6.05 -2.98 -5.25
N HIS A 227 5.55 -2.07 -4.44
CA HIS A 227 5.26 -2.36 -3.03
C HIS A 227 4.11 -3.38 -2.91
N GLY A 228 3.09 -3.25 -3.77
CA GLY A 228 1.99 -4.22 -3.89
C GLY A 228 0.88 -4.10 -2.84
N ASP A 229 1.03 -3.24 -1.84
CA ASP A 229 -0.03 -2.90 -0.86
C ASP A 229 0.26 -1.55 -0.18
N ILE A 230 0.64 -0.54 -0.98
CA ILE A 230 0.92 0.79 -0.44
C ILE A 230 -0.41 1.49 -0.11
N HIS A 231 -0.67 1.62 1.18
CA HIS A 231 -1.84 2.30 1.75
C HIS A 231 -1.45 3.12 2.97
N SER A 232 -2.32 4.00 3.46
CA SER A 232 -2.03 4.88 4.61
C SER A 232 -1.73 4.12 5.92
N GLY A 233 -2.08 2.83 6.00
CA GLY A 233 -1.68 1.93 7.09
C GLY A 233 -0.27 1.35 6.98
N SER A 234 0.37 1.42 5.81
CA SER A 234 1.72 0.88 5.52
C SER A 234 2.75 2.01 5.45
N ILE A 235 2.41 3.14 6.07
CA ILE A 235 3.18 4.38 6.02
C ILE A 235 3.27 4.94 7.43
N PHE A 236 4.50 5.16 7.87
CA PHE A 236 4.82 5.94 9.05
C PHE A 236 5.10 7.40 8.67
N VAL A 237 4.55 8.33 9.45
CA VAL A 237 4.77 9.78 9.32
C VAL A 237 5.25 10.40 10.63
N ALA A 238 6.13 11.38 10.51
CA ALA A 238 6.52 12.28 11.60
C ALA A 238 6.72 13.69 11.00
N GLU A 239 7.14 14.67 11.80
CA GLU A 239 7.34 16.04 11.31
C GLU A 239 8.35 16.07 10.14
N GLY A 240 7.80 16.06 8.92
CA GLY A 240 8.56 16.06 7.71
C GLY A 240 9.38 14.80 7.41
N SER A 241 9.04 13.69 8.04
CA SER A 241 9.54 12.36 7.73
C SER A 241 8.40 11.46 7.30
N PHE A 242 8.72 10.56 6.39
CA PHE A 242 7.82 9.57 5.80
C PHE A 242 8.63 8.29 5.61
N LYS A 243 8.07 7.14 5.98
CA LYS A 243 8.68 5.82 5.81
C LYS A 243 7.64 4.79 5.37
N ALA A 244 7.83 4.20 4.20
CA ALA A 244 7.07 3.04 3.74
C ALA A 244 7.58 1.75 4.43
N ILE A 245 6.64 0.89 4.82
CA ILE A 245 6.85 -0.40 5.51
C ILE A 245 5.97 -1.49 4.87
N ASP A 246 6.13 -2.76 5.26
CA ASP A 246 5.17 -3.83 4.95
C ASP A 246 4.96 -4.13 3.45
N ALA A 247 6.05 -4.24 2.68
CA ALA A 247 5.99 -4.56 1.24
C ALA A 247 5.91 -6.07 0.94
N GLU A 248 5.15 -6.84 1.72
CA GLU A 248 5.04 -8.31 1.58
C GLU A 248 4.28 -8.79 0.33
N PHE A 249 3.49 -7.88 -0.26
CA PHE A 249 2.84 -8.08 -1.56
C PHE A 249 3.74 -7.70 -2.75
N GLY A 250 5.01 -7.37 -2.52
CA GLY A 250 5.93 -6.96 -3.57
C GLY A 250 6.06 -8.00 -4.67
N PHE A 251 5.86 -7.55 -5.91
CA PHE A 251 6.01 -8.33 -7.14
C PHE A 251 6.21 -7.38 -8.34
N PHE A 252 6.61 -7.92 -9.50
CA PHE A 252 6.63 -7.12 -10.73
C PHE A 252 5.24 -6.97 -11.32
N GLY A 253 4.65 -5.78 -11.20
CA GLY A 253 3.28 -5.48 -11.60
C GLY A 253 3.12 -4.11 -12.26
N PRO A 254 1.87 -3.69 -12.54
CA PRO A 254 1.61 -2.42 -13.20
C PRO A 254 1.86 -1.25 -12.25
N ILE A 255 2.65 -0.26 -12.68
CA ILE A 255 3.02 0.92 -11.88
C ILE A 255 1.79 1.66 -11.35
N GLY A 256 0.72 1.70 -12.15
CA GLY A 256 -0.54 2.33 -11.75
C GLY A 256 -1.20 1.67 -10.53
N PHE A 257 -0.88 0.42 -10.18
CA PHE A 257 -1.49 -0.23 -9.02
C PHE A 257 -1.11 0.46 -7.71
N ASP A 258 0.18 0.61 -7.43
CA ASP A 258 0.66 1.29 -6.21
C ASP A 258 0.16 2.75 -6.12
N ILE A 259 0.17 3.47 -7.25
CA ILE A 259 -0.34 4.84 -7.30
C ILE A 259 -1.84 4.86 -7.02
N GLY A 260 -2.58 3.94 -7.62
CA GLY A 260 -4.02 3.81 -7.47
C GLY A 260 -4.44 3.45 -6.05
N THR A 261 -3.80 2.47 -5.41
CA THR A 261 -4.11 2.09 -4.03
C THR A 261 -3.78 3.20 -3.04
N ALA A 262 -2.69 3.95 -3.29
CA ALA A 262 -2.35 5.11 -2.47
C ALA A 262 -3.39 6.24 -2.58
N ILE A 263 -3.81 6.61 -3.81
CA ILE A 263 -4.90 7.57 -4.03
C ILE A 263 -6.21 7.06 -3.41
N GLY A 264 -6.52 5.78 -3.63
CA GLY A 264 -7.70 5.12 -3.08
C GLY A 264 -7.79 5.25 -1.56
N ASN A 265 -6.67 5.12 -0.85
CA ASN A 265 -6.65 5.27 0.60
C ASN A 265 -6.80 6.72 1.08
N LEU A 266 -6.29 7.70 0.34
CA LEU A 266 -6.59 9.11 0.60
C LEU A 266 -8.07 9.41 0.35
N LEU A 267 -8.69 8.76 -0.64
CA LEU A 267 -10.11 8.89 -0.92
C LEU A 267 -11.02 8.13 0.05
N LEU A 268 -10.56 7.01 0.62
CA LEU A 268 -11.28 6.35 1.72
C LEU A 268 -11.36 7.27 2.94
N ASN A 269 -10.26 7.94 3.27
CA ASN A 269 -10.27 8.98 4.29
C ASN A 269 -11.23 10.13 3.90
N TYR A 270 -11.13 10.64 2.66
CA TYR A 270 -12.05 11.65 2.13
C TYR A 270 -13.52 11.28 2.33
N CYS A 271 -13.91 10.04 2.01
CA CYS A 271 -15.28 9.54 2.18
C CYS A 271 -15.68 9.39 3.66
N GLY A 272 -14.74 9.03 4.54
CA GLY A 272 -14.99 8.82 5.98
C GLY A 272 -15.00 10.09 6.83
N LEU A 273 -14.33 11.17 6.41
CA LEU A 273 -14.19 12.43 7.18
C LEU A 273 -15.52 13.03 7.69
N PRO A 274 -16.65 13.01 6.94
CA PRO A 274 -17.94 13.47 7.46
C PRO A 274 -18.43 12.72 8.71
N GLY A 275 -17.97 11.49 8.94
CA GLY A 275 -18.29 10.70 10.13
C GLY A 275 -17.38 10.94 11.34
N HIS A 276 -16.23 11.57 11.13
CA HIS A 276 -15.24 11.86 12.19
C HIS A 276 -15.24 13.32 12.63
N LEU A 277 -15.62 14.24 11.74
CA LEU A 277 -15.48 15.67 11.95
C LEU A 277 -16.81 16.41 11.81
N GLY A 278 -16.89 17.59 12.42
CA GLY A 278 -18.00 18.52 12.16
C GLY A 278 -18.01 18.98 10.70
N ILE A 279 -19.20 19.35 10.19
CA ILE A 279 -19.44 19.65 8.76
C ILE A 279 -18.37 20.57 8.13
N ARG A 280 -17.96 21.63 8.84
CA ARG A 280 -16.97 22.60 8.34
C ARG A 280 -15.58 21.99 8.25
N ASP A 281 -15.14 21.29 9.29
CA ASP A 281 -13.83 20.68 9.37
C ASP A 281 -13.72 19.50 8.39
N ALA A 282 -14.79 18.72 8.24
CA ALA A 282 -14.89 17.67 7.23
C ALA A 282 -14.74 18.24 5.81
N ALA A 283 -15.40 19.35 5.49
CA ALA A 283 -15.27 20.00 4.18
C ALA A 283 -13.83 20.48 3.92
N ALA A 284 -13.19 21.11 4.91
CA ALA A 284 -11.81 21.58 4.78
C ALA A 284 -10.81 20.42 4.65
N ALA A 285 -10.96 19.38 5.47
CA ALA A 285 -10.10 18.20 5.43
C ALA A 285 -10.26 17.42 4.12
N ARG A 286 -11.46 17.36 3.56
CA ARG A 286 -11.72 16.78 2.23
C ARG A 286 -11.01 17.53 1.11
N GLU A 287 -11.07 18.86 1.11
CA GLU A 287 -10.30 19.68 0.16
C GLU A 287 -8.78 19.49 0.35
N GLN A 288 -8.33 19.33 1.59
CA GLN A 288 -6.93 18.97 1.87
C GLN A 288 -6.56 17.60 1.25
N ARG A 289 -7.41 16.57 1.35
CA ARG A 289 -7.16 15.27 0.69
C ARG A 289 -7.03 15.41 -0.83
N LEU A 290 -7.84 16.25 -1.46
CA LEU A 290 -7.75 16.54 -2.90
C LEU A 290 -6.44 17.23 -3.25
N SER A 291 -5.99 18.20 -2.44
CA SER A 291 -4.68 18.84 -2.59
C SER A 291 -3.53 17.85 -2.42
N ASP A 292 -3.63 16.91 -1.47
CA ASP A 292 -2.61 15.88 -1.26
C ASP A 292 -2.54 14.92 -2.46
N ILE A 293 -3.67 14.53 -3.04
CA ILE A 293 -3.70 13.72 -4.28
C ILE A 293 -3.05 14.46 -5.44
N GLN A 294 -3.33 15.77 -5.59
CA GLN A 294 -2.68 16.60 -6.61
C GLN A 294 -1.16 16.65 -6.39
N GLN A 295 -0.73 16.93 -5.17
CA GLN A 295 0.69 17.02 -4.84
C GLN A 295 1.42 15.69 -5.06
N PHE A 296 0.81 14.58 -4.62
CA PHE A 296 1.34 13.24 -4.79
C PHE A 296 1.56 12.92 -6.28
N TRP A 297 0.50 13.03 -7.10
CA TRP A 297 0.58 12.71 -8.52
C TRP A 297 1.58 13.60 -9.26
N THR A 298 1.52 14.92 -9.03
CA THR A 298 2.42 15.88 -9.68
C THR A 298 3.87 15.58 -9.32
N THR A 299 4.17 15.33 -8.03
CA THR A 299 5.53 15.00 -7.60
C THR A 299 6.01 13.69 -8.22
N PHE A 300 5.17 12.66 -8.24
CA PHE A 300 5.49 11.39 -8.89
C PHE A 300 5.79 11.58 -10.38
N ALA A 301 4.89 12.24 -11.12
CA ALA A 301 4.99 12.38 -12.57
C ALA A 301 6.21 13.23 -12.98
N GLU A 302 6.41 14.38 -12.33
CA GLU A 302 7.56 15.25 -12.58
C GLU A 302 8.88 14.53 -12.28
N ARG A 303 8.93 13.83 -11.14
CA ARG A 303 10.14 13.10 -10.74
C ARG A 303 10.43 11.93 -11.69
N PHE A 304 9.42 11.16 -12.07
CA PHE A 304 9.57 10.06 -13.01
C PHE A 304 10.04 10.57 -14.38
N GLN A 305 9.48 11.68 -14.88
CA GLN A 305 9.93 12.30 -16.13
C GLN A 305 11.37 12.78 -16.06
N ALA A 306 11.78 13.42 -14.96
CA ALA A 306 13.16 13.84 -14.76
C ALA A 306 14.12 12.64 -14.75
N LEU A 307 13.79 11.59 -13.98
CA LEU A 307 14.56 10.35 -13.95
C LEU A 307 14.63 9.69 -15.34
N ALA A 308 13.54 9.65 -16.09
CA ALA A 308 13.53 9.11 -17.44
C ALA A 308 14.40 9.91 -18.41
N ALA A 309 14.40 11.23 -18.33
CA ALA A 309 15.26 12.08 -19.16
C ALA A 309 16.75 11.93 -18.79
N GLU A 310 17.07 11.79 -17.51
CA GLU A 310 18.44 11.78 -17.00
C GLU A 310 19.10 10.40 -16.99
N LYS A 311 18.32 9.34 -16.75
CA LYS A 311 18.83 8.02 -16.34
C LYS A 311 18.29 6.85 -17.14
N SER A 312 17.41 7.06 -18.12
CA SER A 312 16.96 5.95 -18.97
C SER A 312 18.16 5.32 -19.67
N ARG A 313 18.25 3.99 -19.59
CA ARG A 313 19.32 3.20 -20.21
C ARG A 313 18.89 2.58 -21.53
N ASP A 314 17.59 2.46 -21.77
CA ASP A 314 17.04 2.01 -23.06
C ASP A 314 16.89 3.19 -24.02
N ALA A 315 17.42 3.04 -25.24
CA ALA A 315 17.44 4.12 -26.24
C ALA A 315 16.06 4.48 -26.78
N ALA A 316 15.13 3.52 -26.89
CA ALA A 316 13.78 3.78 -27.38
C ALA A 316 12.92 4.43 -26.28
N LEU A 317 13.03 3.95 -25.04
CA LEU A 317 12.31 4.52 -23.91
C LEU A 317 12.85 5.91 -23.51
N ALA A 318 14.13 6.19 -23.78
CA ALA A 318 14.75 7.50 -23.58
C ALA A 318 14.34 8.55 -24.61
N TRP A 319 13.58 8.18 -25.67
CA TRP A 319 13.20 9.14 -26.70
C TRP A 319 12.33 10.27 -26.11
N PRO A 320 12.64 11.56 -26.39
CA PRO A 320 11.89 12.68 -25.84
C PRO A 320 10.38 12.57 -26.11
N GLY A 321 9.60 12.65 -25.03
CA GLY A 321 8.14 12.54 -25.07
C GLY A 321 7.57 11.15 -24.78
N TYR A 322 8.38 10.08 -24.85
CA TYR A 322 7.87 8.74 -24.56
C TYR A 322 7.48 8.56 -23.09
N ALA A 323 8.29 9.03 -22.13
CA ALA A 323 7.96 8.97 -20.71
C ALA A 323 6.61 9.66 -20.39
N SER A 324 6.33 10.80 -21.04
CA SER A 324 5.04 11.48 -20.91
C SER A 324 3.87 10.66 -21.46
N ALA A 325 4.07 9.95 -22.58
CA ALA A 325 3.06 9.07 -23.15
C ALA A 325 2.82 7.84 -22.26
N PHE A 326 3.89 7.26 -21.71
CA PHE A 326 3.82 6.16 -20.75
C PHE A 326 3.04 6.56 -19.49
N LEU A 327 3.30 7.75 -18.94
CA LEU A 327 2.60 8.24 -17.75
C LEU A 327 1.09 8.45 -17.95
N LYS A 328 0.61 8.71 -19.18
CA LYS A 328 -0.84 8.73 -19.46
C LYS A 328 -1.49 7.37 -19.25
N LYS A 329 -0.80 6.30 -19.66
CA LYS A 329 -1.26 4.92 -19.40
C LYS A 329 -1.22 4.62 -17.91
N VAL A 330 -0.12 4.97 -17.24
CA VAL A 330 0.03 4.78 -15.77
C VAL A 330 -1.09 5.51 -15.02
N TRP A 331 -1.44 6.72 -15.44
CA TRP A 331 -2.54 7.49 -14.86
C TRP A 331 -3.89 6.80 -15.01
N ALA A 332 -4.23 6.32 -16.22
CA ALA A 332 -5.47 5.60 -16.45
C ALA A 332 -5.56 4.31 -15.60
N ASP A 333 -4.45 3.57 -15.50
CA ASP A 333 -4.36 2.41 -14.58
C ASP A 333 -4.58 2.83 -13.13
N ALA A 334 -3.93 3.90 -12.67
CA ALA A 334 -4.03 4.38 -11.30
C ALA A 334 -5.45 4.79 -10.92
N VAL A 335 -6.17 5.50 -11.79
CA VAL A 335 -7.58 5.84 -11.54
C VAL A 335 -8.45 4.59 -11.45
N GLY A 336 -8.24 3.61 -12.34
CA GLY A 336 -8.97 2.34 -12.31
C GLY A 336 -8.72 1.54 -11.02
N PHE A 337 -7.45 1.35 -10.65
CA PHE A 337 -7.09 0.62 -9.42
C PHE A 337 -7.53 1.37 -8.15
N CYS A 338 -7.50 2.71 -8.17
CA CYS A 338 -8.06 3.54 -7.10
C CYS A 338 -9.56 3.24 -6.87
N GLY A 339 -10.33 3.13 -7.94
CA GLY A 339 -11.74 2.77 -7.81
C GLY A 339 -11.97 1.35 -7.30
N THR A 340 -11.11 0.38 -7.67
CA THR A 340 -11.17 -0.98 -7.09
C THR A 340 -10.79 -1.00 -5.61
N GLU A 341 -9.82 -0.17 -5.19
CA GLU A 341 -9.45 -0.02 -3.77
C GLU A 341 -10.62 0.53 -2.94
N LEU A 342 -11.31 1.57 -3.45
CA LEU A 342 -12.49 2.13 -2.80
C LEU A 342 -13.58 1.08 -2.59
N ILE A 343 -13.90 0.30 -3.64
CA ILE A 343 -14.93 -0.73 -3.58
C ILE A 343 -14.50 -1.86 -2.63
N ARG A 344 -13.31 -2.44 -2.78
CA ARG A 344 -12.89 -3.61 -2.01
C ARG A 344 -12.79 -3.34 -0.51
N ARG A 345 -12.42 -2.11 -0.12
CA ARG A 345 -12.39 -1.68 1.28
C ARG A 345 -13.77 -1.35 1.87
N SER A 346 -14.79 -1.20 1.02
CA SER A 346 -16.17 -0.88 1.45
C SER A 346 -17.08 -2.09 1.57
N VAL A 347 -16.83 -3.15 0.79
CA VAL A 347 -17.71 -4.33 0.71
C VAL A 347 -17.00 -5.67 0.84
N GLY A 348 -15.67 -5.69 0.76
CA GLY A 348 -14.86 -6.90 0.78
C GLY A 348 -14.51 -7.36 2.20
N LEU A 349 -13.47 -8.20 2.31
CA LEU A 349 -13.05 -8.78 3.59
C LEU A 349 -12.34 -7.79 4.51
N SER A 350 -11.44 -6.98 3.95
CA SER A 350 -10.49 -6.17 4.72
C SER A 350 -10.88 -4.71 4.63
N HIS A 351 -11.57 -4.23 5.67
CA HIS A 351 -12.06 -2.86 5.76
C HIS A 351 -10.96 -1.88 6.19
N VAL A 352 -11.32 -0.60 6.35
CA VAL A 352 -10.42 0.45 6.85
C VAL A 352 -11.02 1.19 8.04
N ALA A 353 -10.14 1.53 8.99
CA ALA A 353 -10.51 2.28 10.18
C ALA A 353 -11.16 3.63 9.87
N ASP A 354 -10.83 4.24 8.72
CA ASP A 354 -11.42 5.50 8.24
C ASP A 354 -12.94 5.48 8.20
N ILE A 355 -13.55 4.31 8.01
CA ILE A 355 -15.01 4.16 7.95
C ILE A 355 -15.52 3.30 9.11
N ASP A 356 -14.84 2.21 9.46
CA ASP A 356 -15.31 1.27 10.47
C ASP A 356 -15.41 1.88 11.88
N THR A 357 -14.55 2.86 12.19
CA THR A 357 -14.52 3.51 13.51
C THR A 357 -15.54 4.64 13.68
N ILE A 358 -16.29 4.99 12.63
CA ILE A 358 -17.39 5.95 12.69
C ILE A 358 -18.47 5.41 13.63
N GLN A 359 -18.79 6.18 14.67
CA GLN A 359 -19.72 5.76 15.74
C GLN A 359 -21.19 5.83 15.32
N ASP A 360 -21.56 6.85 14.53
CA ASP A 360 -22.93 6.99 14.02
C ASP A 360 -23.15 6.03 12.85
N GLU A 361 -24.02 5.04 13.05
CA GLU A 361 -24.27 3.98 12.08
C GLU A 361 -24.84 4.50 10.76
N ALA A 362 -25.74 5.49 10.81
CA ALA A 362 -26.35 6.06 9.61
C ALA A 362 -25.29 6.80 8.78
N MET A 363 -24.45 7.60 9.43
CA MET A 363 -23.33 8.29 8.78
C MET A 363 -22.31 7.30 8.21
N ARG A 364 -21.98 6.24 8.95
CA ARG A 364 -21.10 5.17 8.44
C ARG A 364 -21.64 4.55 7.15
N HIS A 365 -22.95 4.28 7.08
CA HIS A 365 -23.58 3.78 5.86
C HIS A 365 -23.51 4.78 4.70
N GLU A 366 -23.71 6.07 4.95
CA GLU A 366 -23.56 7.11 3.92
C GLU A 366 -22.10 7.21 3.42
N CYS A 367 -21.11 7.14 4.31
CA CYS A 367 -19.70 7.09 3.93
C CYS A 367 -19.37 5.87 3.06
N LEU A 368 -19.92 4.69 3.38
CA LEU A 368 -19.78 3.49 2.55
C LEU A 368 -20.45 3.65 1.18
N ARG A 369 -21.67 4.19 1.11
CA ARG A 369 -22.34 4.48 -0.18
C ARG A 369 -21.53 5.43 -1.04
N HIS A 370 -20.94 6.45 -0.42
CA HIS A 370 -20.08 7.40 -1.11
C HIS A 370 -18.85 6.69 -1.70
N ALA A 371 -18.13 5.89 -0.90
CA ALA A 371 -16.96 5.15 -1.37
C ALA A 371 -17.31 4.16 -2.50
N ILE A 372 -18.43 3.42 -2.38
CA ILE A 372 -18.93 2.51 -3.42
C ILE A 372 -19.25 3.27 -4.72
N THR A 373 -20.01 4.36 -4.60
CA THR A 373 -20.47 5.15 -5.76
C THR A 373 -19.30 5.80 -6.48
N LEU A 374 -18.37 6.41 -5.71
CA LEU A 374 -17.17 7.03 -6.25
C LEU A 374 -16.26 5.97 -6.89
N GLY A 375 -16.01 4.85 -6.22
CA GLY A 375 -15.16 3.78 -6.74
C GLY A 375 -15.68 3.23 -8.08
N LYS A 376 -16.99 2.97 -8.18
CA LYS A 376 -17.65 2.57 -9.42
C LYS A 376 -17.46 3.61 -10.52
N ALA A 377 -17.69 4.89 -10.20
CA ALA A 377 -17.54 5.98 -11.17
C ALA A 377 -16.11 6.05 -11.71
N LEU A 378 -15.11 6.00 -10.83
CA LEU A 378 -13.69 6.09 -11.21
C LEU A 378 -13.27 4.94 -12.12
N ILE A 379 -13.67 3.70 -11.82
CA ILE A 379 -13.39 2.54 -12.70
C ILE A 379 -13.93 2.77 -14.11
N LEU A 380 -15.18 3.27 -14.23
CA LEU A 380 -15.85 3.44 -15.51
C LEU A 380 -15.34 4.62 -16.35
N ILE A 381 -14.75 5.64 -15.71
CA ILE A 381 -14.26 6.85 -16.39
C ILE A 381 -12.74 6.91 -16.49
N ALA A 382 -12.00 5.92 -15.97
CA ALA A 382 -10.54 5.92 -15.86
C ALA A 382 -9.84 6.31 -17.18
N ASP A 383 -10.22 5.68 -18.30
CA ASP A 383 -9.63 5.95 -19.62
C ASP A 383 -10.04 7.30 -20.24
N ARG A 384 -10.89 8.09 -19.57
CA ARG A 384 -11.40 9.40 -20.02
C ARG A 384 -10.86 10.57 -19.20
N LEU A 385 -10.04 10.32 -18.19
CA LEU A 385 -9.42 11.35 -17.35
C LEU A 385 -7.98 11.55 -17.80
N ASP A 386 -7.67 12.74 -18.32
CA ASP A 386 -6.35 13.04 -18.87
C ASP A 386 -5.34 13.49 -17.80
N ASN A 387 -5.81 13.94 -16.64
CA ASN A 387 -4.98 14.54 -15.59
C ASN A 387 -5.66 14.53 -14.20
N VAL A 388 -4.90 14.93 -13.17
CA VAL A 388 -5.34 14.97 -11.78
C VAL A 388 -6.37 16.07 -11.51
N GLU A 389 -6.32 17.18 -12.23
CA GLU A 389 -7.29 18.26 -12.11
C GLU A 389 -8.69 17.79 -12.53
N GLU A 390 -8.79 17.02 -13.62
CA GLU A 390 -10.04 16.40 -14.06
C GLU A 390 -10.55 15.37 -13.06
N LEU A 391 -9.66 14.55 -12.49
CA LEU A 391 -10.03 13.62 -11.41
C LEU A 391 -10.63 14.36 -10.22
N ILE A 392 -9.96 15.42 -9.74
CA ILE A 392 -10.45 16.23 -8.62
C ILE A 392 -11.79 16.89 -8.95
N ALA A 393 -11.95 17.41 -10.17
CA ALA A 393 -13.22 17.97 -10.62
C ALA A 393 -14.34 16.93 -10.64
N ARG A 394 -14.03 15.67 -11.01
CA ARG A 394 -14.99 14.56 -10.93
C ARG A 394 -15.32 14.17 -9.51
N ILE A 395 -14.34 14.03 -8.62
CA ILE A 395 -14.59 13.66 -7.22
C ILE A 395 -15.57 14.64 -6.57
N ARG A 396 -15.36 15.95 -6.75
CA ARG A 396 -16.27 17.00 -6.23
C ARG A 396 -17.70 16.92 -6.76
N GLN A 397 -17.95 16.24 -7.90
CA GLN A 397 -19.31 16.03 -8.42
C GLN A 397 -20.03 14.88 -7.70
N TYR A 398 -19.30 13.97 -7.05
CA TYR A 398 -19.85 12.78 -6.40
C TYR A 398 -20.14 12.95 -4.91
N GLY A 399 -19.93 14.16 -4.37
CA GLY A 399 -20.16 14.50 -2.97
C GLY A 399 -18.87 14.88 -2.30
#